data_AF-A0A4S1E0A6-F1
#
_entry.id   AF-A0A4S1E0A6-F1
#
_cell.length_a   1.000
_cell.length_b   1.000
_cell.length_c   1.000
_cell.angle_alpha   90.00
_cell.angle_beta   90.00
_cell.angle_gamma   90.00
#
_symmetry.space_group_name_H-M   'P 1'
#
loop_
_entity.id
_entity.type
_entity.pdbx_description
1 polymer ?
#
loop_
_entity_poly.entity_id
_entity_poly.type
_entity_poly.pdbx_seq_one_letter_code
_entity_poly.pdbx_strand_id
1 'polypeptide(L)'
;MSEDLKVIGITKKNLRDSIEKNIYWKEDLAPMPKSKAHWLVSNNRIQEDDYCGVIAFEGKKMVSFVYMIPDLINTHDNISKKAYWMIDWWVIEKYKDTVLGTYVYNEAIKLAGKQVLIKGYTENLQEFYDKQPFTLIASRYRHTIFFSLDSSMLIGKFKFLKSIKFAIDMFDSLISKVIRLINKYKLGKRTVNIKYDFVNQLDNDTWNFIEPLCKNDLIFKTRDYIDWQINNNQYLQTPISIKTPYKNLQTGISNNIHIHNLKIILDNKIIGFVSYIINYNEFNVKYFLVEDEINYNLCVDALIENFIKSKRNFIFTDDTKLSNNINKRYFSIFNHKVLKKGLVHNDTKFDYDNLKMLNRDGHFY
;
A
#
# COMPACT_ATOMS: atom_id res chain seq x y z
N MET A 1 28.19 -15.59 15.27
CA MET A 1 27.66 -15.20 13.95
C MET A 1 28.43 -15.98 12.91
N SER A 2 27.80 -16.43 11.83
CA SER A 2 28.50 -17.11 10.72
C SER A 2 29.59 -16.18 10.17
N GLU A 3 30.77 -16.70 9.85
CA GLU A 3 31.90 -15.91 9.33
C GLU A 3 31.58 -15.23 7.99
N ASP A 4 30.54 -15.69 7.29
CA ASP A 4 30.11 -15.22 5.97
C ASP A 4 28.91 -14.24 5.97
N LEU A 5 28.56 -13.65 7.13
CA LEU A 5 27.43 -12.72 7.21
C LEU A 5 27.82 -11.30 6.78
N LYS A 6 27.17 -10.77 5.73
CA LYS A 6 27.41 -9.42 5.22
C LYS A 6 26.13 -8.59 5.22
N VAL A 7 26.17 -7.40 5.84
CA VAL A 7 25.07 -6.42 5.81
C VAL A 7 25.45 -5.26 4.89
N ILE A 8 24.55 -4.92 3.96
CA ILE A 8 24.76 -3.87 2.96
C ILE A 8 23.58 -2.90 2.92
N GLY A 9 23.88 -1.60 2.96
CA GLY A 9 22.94 -0.55 2.60
C GLY A 9 22.79 -0.45 1.09
N ILE A 10 21.56 -0.34 0.60
CA ILE A 10 21.24 -0.24 -0.82
C ILE A 10 20.82 1.19 -1.12
N THR A 11 21.68 1.96 -1.79
CA THR A 11 21.32 3.29 -2.30
C THR A 11 20.46 3.18 -3.57
N LYS A 12 19.79 4.27 -3.97
CA LYS A 12 19.10 4.36 -5.26
C LYS A 12 20.01 3.97 -6.42
N LYS A 13 21.26 4.46 -6.43
CA LYS A 13 22.27 4.11 -7.43
C LYS A 13 22.55 2.61 -7.44
N ASN A 14 22.80 2.02 -6.26
CA ASN A 14 23.07 0.59 -6.16
C ASN A 14 21.86 -0.25 -6.62
N LEU A 15 20.64 0.20 -6.31
CA LEU A 15 19.42 -0.47 -6.75
C LEU A 15 19.27 -0.40 -8.26
N ARG A 16 19.51 0.76 -8.88
CA ARG A 16 19.52 0.95 -10.34
C ARG A 16 20.52 0.01 -11.02
N ASP A 17 21.76 -0.02 -10.55
CA ASP A 17 22.81 -0.93 -11.06
C ASP A 17 22.39 -2.40 -10.90
N SER A 18 21.75 -2.74 -9.77
CA SER A 18 21.25 -4.08 -9.48
C SER A 18 20.12 -4.50 -10.42
N ILE A 19 19.26 -3.58 -10.82
CA ILE A 19 18.18 -3.80 -11.79
C ILE A 19 18.77 -4.12 -13.17
N GLU A 20 19.71 -3.31 -13.63
CA GLU A 20 20.36 -3.47 -14.94
C GLU A 20 21.13 -4.80 -15.02
N LYS A 21 21.88 -5.14 -13.97
CA LYS A 21 22.67 -6.39 -13.88
C LYS A 21 21.84 -7.60 -13.42
N ASN A 22 20.54 -7.40 -13.17
CA ASN A 22 19.60 -8.38 -12.66
C ASN A 22 20.09 -9.12 -11.40
N ILE A 23 20.69 -8.43 -10.44
CA ILE A 23 21.41 -9.05 -9.31
C ILE A 23 20.47 -9.87 -8.42
N TYR A 24 19.34 -9.30 -8.00
CA TYR A 24 18.44 -9.94 -7.03
C TYR A 24 17.33 -10.80 -7.64
N TRP A 25 17.12 -10.74 -8.96
CA TRP A 25 16.00 -11.39 -9.65
C TRP A 25 16.43 -12.60 -10.47
N LYS A 26 17.36 -13.39 -9.94
CA LYS A 26 17.90 -14.60 -10.58
C LYS A 26 17.48 -15.89 -9.90
N GLU A 27 17.36 -15.89 -8.57
CA GLU A 27 17.20 -17.13 -7.79
C GLU A 27 16.21 -16.93 -6.63
N ASP A 28 15.43 -17.99 -6.34
CA ASP A 28 14.51 -18.26 -5.22
C ASP A 28 13.73 -17.07 -4.62
N LEU A 29 14.40 -16.10 -4.01
CA LEU A 29 13.81 -15.00 -3.25
C LEU A 29 14.46 -13.64 -3.58
N ALA A 30 13.66 -12.73 -4.11
CA ALA A 30 14.00 -11.33 -4.33
C ALA A 30 13.41 -10.43 -3.21
N PRO A 31 14.05 -9.29 -2.88
CA PRO A 31 13.55 -8.36 -1.87
C PRO A 31 12.22 -7.73 -2.28
N MET A 32 12.06 -7.42 -3.57
CA MET A 32 10.83 -6.87 -4.14
C MET A 32 10.73 -7.22 -5.63
N PRO A 33 9.55 -7.11 -6.26
CA PRO A 33 9.40 -7.24 -7.69
C PRO A 33 10.28 -6.26 -8.47
N LYS A 34 10.82 -6.69 -9.62
CA LYS A 34 11.67 -5.83 -10.46
C LYS A 34 10.94 -4.57 -10.96
N SER A 35 9.64 -4.69 -11.26
CA SER A 35 8.76 -3.55 -11.59
C SER A 35 8.70 -2.52 -10.46
N LYS A 36 8.56 -2.99 -9.21
CA LYS A 36 8.53 -2.13 -8.01
C LYS A 36 9.89 -1.46 -7.77
N ALA A 37 10.99 -2.15 -8.04
CA ALA A 37 12.32 -1.54 -7.97
C ALA A 37 12.51 -0.46 -9.05
N HIS A 38 12.08 -0.71 -10.30
CA HIS A 38 12.08 0.31 -11.36
C HIS A 38 11.23 1.53 -10.99
N TRP A 39 10.03 1.29 -10.45
CA TRP A 39 9.16 2.34 -9.94
C TRP A 39 9.86 3.15 -8.84
N LEU A 40 10.49 2.52 -7.85
CA LEU A 40 11.18 3.22 -6.78
C LEU A 40 12.30 4.12 -7.31
N VAL A 41 13.17 3.61 -8.19
CA VAL A 41 14.28 4.42 -8.74
C VAL A 41 13.81 5.49 -9.73
N SER A 42 12.58 5.41 -10.24
CA SER A 42 11.97 6.47 -11.07
C SER A 42 11.49 7.68 -10.28
N ASN A 43 11.44 7.60 -8.93
CA ASN A 43 11.04 8.73 -8.12
C ASN A 43 12.12 9.83 -8.15
N ASN A 44 11.76 10.99 -8.69
CA ASN A 44 12.64 12.15 -8.81
C ASN A 44 13.02 12.78 -7.45
N ARG A 45 12.27 12.48 -6.38
CA ARG A 45 12.56 12.98 -5.03
C ARG A 45 13.66 12.21 -4.31
N ILE A 46 13.92 10.98 -4.76
CA ILE A 46 14.97 10.14 -4.19
C ILE A 46 16.28 10.46 -4.91
N GLN A 47 17.30 10.86 -4.15
CA GLN A 47 18.64 11.14 -4.68
C GLN A 47 19.43 9.84 -4.87
N GLU A 48 20.49 9.87 -5.69
CA GLU A 48 21.25 8.65 -6.03
C GLU A 48 21.93 8.00 -4.82
N ASP A 49 22.27 8.77 -3.80
CA ASP A 49 22.90 8.37 -2.54
C ASP A 49 21.90 8.02 -1.43
N ASP A 50 20.60 8.30 -1.62
CA ASP A 50 19.58 7.92 -0.64
C ASP A 50 19.42 6.41 -0.54
N TYR A 51 19.22 5.91 0.69
CA TYR A 51 19.08 4.48 0.96
C TYR A 51 17.63 3.98 0.73
N CYS A 52 17.47 3.02 -0.16
CA CYS A 52 16.21 2.32 -0.44
C CYS A 52 16.02 1.04 0.39
N GLY A 53 17.00 0.66 1.21
CA GLY A 53 16.88 -0.49 2.09
C GLY A 53 18.21 -1.00 2.62
N VAL A 54 18.15 -2.05 3.43
CA VAL A 54 19.31 -2.78 3.95
C VAL A 54 19.08 -4.26 3.75
N ILE A 55 20.08 -4.96 3.25
CA ILE A 55 20.02 -6.41 3.01
C ILE A 55 21.15 -7.09 3.78
N ALA A 56 20.85 -8.22 4.43
CA ALA A 56 21.86 -9.13 4.95
C ALA A 56 21.94 -10.41 4.11
N PHE A 57 23.17 -10.84 3.83
CA PHE A 57 23.49 -12.09 3.14
C PHE A 57 24.28 -13.03 4.03
N GLU A 58 24.01 -14.33 3.93
CA GLU A 58 24.89 -15.42 4.36
C GLU A 58 25.35 -16.14 3.08
N GLY A 59 26.63 -15.93 2.69
CA GLY A 59 27.11 -16.32 1.36
C GLY A 59 26.34 -15.62 0.24
N LYS A 60 25.67 -16.39 -0.64
CA LYS A 60 24.81 -15.86 -1.72
C LYS A 60 23.35 -15.69 -1.34
N LYS A 61 22.94 -16.15 -0.15
CA LYS A 61 21.54 -16.21 0.26
C LYS A 61 21.15 -14.98 1.06
N MET A 62 20.08 -14.31 0.66
CA MET A 62 19.49 -13.23 1.46
C MET A 62 18.82 -13.80 2.72
N VAL A 63 19.18 -13.27 3.88
CA VAL A 63 18.70 -13.74 5.19
C VAL A 63 17.94 -12.67 5.99
N SER A 64 18.07 -11.39 5.61
CA SER A 64 17.30 -10.28 6.19
C SER A 64 17.14 -9.15 5.17
N PHE A 65 16.03 -8.44 5.24
CA PHE A 65 15.73 -7.29 4.39
C PHE A 65 14.91 -6.25 5.16
N VAL A 66 15.32 -4.99 5.06
CA VAL A 66 14.55 -3.83 5.50
C VAL A 66 14.29 -2.95 4.29
N TYR A 67 13.01 -2.75 3.97
CA TYR A 67 12.59 -1.94 2.83
C TYR A 67 12.37 -0.49 3.26
N MET A 68 13.04 0.44 2.60
CA MET A 68 12.92 1.87 2.89
C MET A 68 12.51 2.67 1.66
N ILE A 69 11.68 3.69 1.87
CA ILE A 69 11.33 4.66 0.82
C ILE A 69 11.63 6.07 1.36
N PRO A 70 12.67 6.74 0.82
CA PRO A 70 12.94 8.15 1.10
C PRO A 70 11.79 9.02 0.58
N ASP A 71 11.39 9.99 1.38
CA ASP A 71 10.24 10.86 1.13
C ASP A 71 10.45 12.25 1.77
N LEU A 72 9.52 13.15 1.51
CA LEU A 72 9.54 14.54 1.96
C LEU A 72 8.36 14.81 2.89
N ILE A 73 8.62 15.11 4.15
CA ILE A 73 7.60 15.55 5.10
C ILE A 73 7.30 17.04 4.88
N ASN A 74 6.02 17.39 5.01
CA ASN A 74 5.59 18.78 5.10
C ASN A 74 6.17 19.42 6.37
N THR A 75 6.43 20.72 6.31
CA THR A 75 6.83 21.55 7.47
C THR A 75 6.17 22.92 7.36
N HIS A 76 6.03 23.62 8.49
CA HIS A 76 5.43 24.96 8.55
C HIS A 76 6.15 26.00 7.71
N ASP A 77 7.46 25.87 7.60
CA ASP A 77 8.31 26.84 6.89
C ASP A 77 8.32 26.59 5.37
N ASN A 78 7.50 25.66 4.87
CA ASN A 78 7.54 25.14 3.49
C ASN A 78 8.90 24.56 3.06
N ILE A 79 9.81 24.30 4.02
CA ILE A 79 11.08 23.62 3.76
C ILE A 79 10.85 22.14 4.03
N SER A 80 10.53 21.39 2.99
CA SER A 80 10.32 19.95 3.13
C SER A 80 11.57 19.26 3.69
N LYS A 81 11.41 18.40 4.70
CA LYS A 81 12.52 17.64 5.29
C LYS A 81 12.49 16.20 4.79
N LYS A 82 13.67 15.60 4.62
CA LYS A 82 13.77 14.20 4.20
C LYS A 82 13.48 13.27 5.38
N ALA A 83 12.64 12.28 5.13
CA ALA A 83 12.36 11.18 6.05
C ALA A 83 12.28 9.86 5.27
N TYR A 84 12.33 8.74 5.97
CA TYR A 84 12.34 7.42 5.38
C TYR A 84 11.17 6.62 5.91
N TRP A 85 10.29 6.18 5.01
CA TRP A 85 9.32 5.18 5.36
C TRP A 85 9.99 3.82 5.48
N MET A 86 9.98 3.22 6.66
CA MET A 86 10.34 1.80 6.84
C MET A 86 9.09 0.97 6.60
N ILE A 87 9.03 0.32 5.44
CA ILE A 87 7.82 -0.33 4.91
C ILE A 87 7.70 -1.77 5.37
N ASP A 88 8.81 -2.50 5.34
CA ASP A 88 8.85 -3.90 5.69
C ASP A 88 10.16 -4.26 6.36
N TRP A 89 10.08 -5.24 7.26
CA TRP A 89 11.19 -5.81 7.99
C TRP A 89 11.02 -7.32 8.02
N TRP A 90 11.87 -7.99 7.25
CA TRP A 90 11.83 -9.42 7.07
C TRP A 90 13.15 -10.07 7.51
N VAL A 91 13.05 -11.19 8.20
CA VAL A 91 14.17 -12.04 8.61
C VAL A 91 13.80 -13.49 8.36
N ILE A 92 14.72 -14.27 7.79
CA ILE A 92 14.53 -15.71 7.58
C ILE A 92 14.34 -16.45 8.92
N GLU A 93 13.53 -17.52 8.93
CA GLU A 93 13.13 -18.26 10.13
C GLU A 93 14.30 -18.60 11.07
N LYS A 94 15.42 -19.09 10.52
CA LYS A 94 16.64 -19.46 11.25
C LYS A 94 17.17 -18.35 12.17
N TYR A 95 16.87 -17.08 11.86
CA TYR A 95 17.42 -15.92 12.57
C TYR A 95 16.37 -15.09 13.32
N LYS A 96 15.10 -15.50 13.35
CA LYS A 96 14.01 -14.71 13.96
C LYS A 96 14.25 -14.40 15.44
N ASP A 97 14.76 -15.37 16.20
CA ASP A 97 15.03 -15.23 17.63
C ASP A 97 16.48 -14.81 17.92
N THR A 98 17.18 -14.26 16.93
CA THR A 98 18.57 -13.82 17.06
C THR A 98 18.68 -12.30 16.90
N VAL A 99 19.84 -11.75 17.30
CA VAL A 99 20.12 -10.31 17.18
C VAL A 99 20.23 -9.80 15.74
N LEU A 100 20.27 -10.68 14.72
CA LEU A 100 20.44 -10.28 13.32
C LEU A 100 19.33 -9.34 12.85
N GLY A 101 18.08 -9.65 13.17
CA GLY A 101 16.94 -8.82 12.78
C GLY A 101 17.06 -7.40 13.30
N THR A 102 17.29 -7.28 14.62
CA THR A 102 17.49 -6.00 15.29
C THR A 102 18.72 -5.25 14.78
N TYR A 103 19.83 -5.95 14.50
CA TYR A 103 21.04 -5.34 13.97
C TYR A 103 20.80 -4.70 12.59
N VAL A 104 20.17 -5.44 11.66
CA VAL A 104 19.86 -4.94 10.32
C VAL A 104 18.87 -3.78 10.37
N TYR A 105 17.87 -3.86 11.26
CA TYR A 105 16.91 -2.78 11.49
C TYR A 105 17.58 -1.51 12.02
N ASN A 106 18.47 -1.62 13.00
CA ASN A 106 19.20 -0.48 13.56
C ASN A 106 20.19 0.13 12.56
N GLU A 107 20.82 -0.70 11.71
CA GLU A 107 21.65 -0.19 10.63
C GLU A 107 20.82 0.62 9.63
N ALA A 108 19.59 0.18 9.32
CA ALA A 108 18.66 0.95 8.48
C ALA A 108 18.30 2.30 9.10
N ILE A 109 18.00 2.35 10.41
CA ILE A 109 17.76 3.61 11.13
C ILE A 109 18.97 4.55 11.03
N LYS A 110 20.18 4.00 11.24
CA LYS A 110 21.43 4.77 11.19
C LYS A 110 21.67 5.35 9.80
N LEU A 111 21.48 4.55 8.75
CA LEU A 111 21.63 4.98 7.35
C LEU A 111 20.56 6.02 6.97
N ALA A 112 19.36 5.94 7.54
CA ALA A 112 18.32 6.95 7.38
C ALA A 112 18.55 8.23 8.22
N GLY A 113 19.70 8.37 8.90
CA GLY A 113 19.98 9.51 9.78
C GLY A 113 18.95 9.67 10.90
N LYS A 114 18.34 8.55 11.33
CA LYS A 114 17.25 8.48 12.31
C LYS A 114 15.98 9.28 11.93
N GLN A 115 15.83 9.66 10.66
CA GLN A 115 14.64 10.32 10.14
C GLN A 115 13.66 9.27 9.61
N VAL A 116 12.95 8.58 10.52
CA VAL A 116 12.22 7.35 10.19
C VAL A 116 10.74 7.47 10.53
N LEU A 117 9.91 7.04 9.58
CA LEU A 117 8.46 6.91 9.69
C LEU A 117 8.05 5.46 9.51
N ILE A 118 7.08 5.00 10.30
CA ILE A 118 6.51 3.66 10.20
C ILE A 118 5.01 3.83 9.99
N LYS A 119 4.51 3.31 8.86
CA LYS A 119 3.08 3.42 8.58
C LYS A 119 2.28 2.63 9.62
N GLY A 120 2.69 1.41 9.90
CA GLY A 120 2.15 0.61 10.99
C GLY A 120 2.80 -0.77 11.02
N TYR A 121 2.67 -1.45 12.14
CA TYR A 121 3.28 -2.77 12.38
C TYR A 121 2.21 -3.81 12.77
N THR A 122 2.65 -5.06 12.90
CA THR A 122 1.86 -6.18 13.43
C THR A 122 1.96 -6.24 14.95
N GLU A 123 0.91 -6.66 15.64
CA GLU A 123 0.82 -6.59 17.12
C GLU A 123 1.97 -7.30 17.85
N ASN A 124 2.52 -8.37 17.27
CA ASN A 124 3.68 -9.09 17.80
C ASN A 124 4.98 -8.27 17.83
N LEU A 125 5.04 -7.11 17.16
CA LEU A 125 6.18 -6.19 17.20
C LEU A 125 6.00 -5.05 18.21
N GLN A 126 4.89 -5.03 18.97
CA GLN A 126 4.63 -3.98 19.97
C GLN A 126 5.76 -3.89 21.00
N GLU A 127 6.16 -5.01 21.59
CA GLU A 127 7.24 -5.04 22.59
C GLU A 127 8.60 -4.58 22.04
N PHE A 128 8.84 -4.80 20.75
CA PHE A 128 10.04 -4.28 20.09
C PHE A 128 10.00 -2.76 20.07
N TYR A 129 8.93 -2.17 19.54
CA TYR A 129 8.81 -0.71 19.42
C TYR A 129 8.70 0.01 20.75
N ASP A 130 8.08 -0.58 21.76
CA ASP A 130 8.00 -0.01 23.11
C ASP A 130 9.38 0.16 23.76
N LYS A 131 10.38 -0.63 23.33
CA LYS A 131 11.78 -0.55 23.79
C LYS A 131 12.66 0.33 22.91
N GLN A 132 12.16 0.81 21.77
CA GLN A 132 12.91 1.64 20.82
C GLN A 132 12.52 3.12 20.97
N PRO A 133 13.37 4.07 20.54
CA PRO A 133 13.09 5.51 20.62
C PRO A 133 12.08 5.96 19.55
N PHE A 134 10.87 5.42 19.59
CA PHE A 134 9.76 5.79 18.71
C PHE A 134 8.60 6.40 19.49
N THR A 135 7.95 7.37 18.87
CA THR A 135 6.72 8.01 19.38
C THR A 135 5.55 7.69 18.46
N LEU A 136 4.38 7.41 19.06
CA LEU A 136 3.13 7.20 18.35
C LEU A 136 2.63 8.55 17.79
N ILE A 137 2.45 8.65 16.47
CA ILE A 137 1.95 9.87 15.81
C ILE A 137 0.53 9.73 15.28
N ALA A 138 0.06 8.51 15.07
CA ALA A 138 -1.27 8.26 14.57
C ALA A 138 -1.76 6.87 14.96
N SER A 139 -3.05 6.76 15.26
CA SER A 139 -3.75 5.47 15.37
C SER A 139 -4.93 5.48 14.41
N ARG A 140 -4.99 4.48 13.53
CA ARG A 140 -6.08 4.36 12.54
C ARG A 140 -6.50 2.92 12.35
N TYR A 141 -7.77 2.72 12.02
CA TYR A 141 -8.26 1.40 11.66
C TYR A 141 -8.03 1.13 10.18
N ARG A 142 -7.46 -0.04 9.91
CA ARG A 142 -7.47 -0.68 8.60
C ARG A 142 -8.71 -1.55 8.51
N HIS A 143 -9.54 -1.31 7.51
CA HIS A 143 -10.82 -1.98 7.29
C HIS A 143 -10.73 -2.90 6.08
N THR A 144 -11.23 -4.13 6.25
CA THR A 144 -11.47 -5.09 5.17
C THR A 144 -12.96 -5.41 5.15
N ILE A 145 -13.65 -4.92 4.12
CA ILE A 145 -15.10 -5.06 3.95
C ILE A 145 -15.37 -6.19 2.97
N PHE A 146 -15.90 -7.32 3.45
CA PHE A 146 -16.13 -8.52 2.65
C PHE A 146 -17.51 -8.50 1.99
N PHE A 147 -17.53 -8.63 0.67
CA PHE A 147 -18.73 -8.79 -0.17
C PHE A 147 -18.85 -10.22 -0.73
N SER A 148 -18.04 -11.13 -0.20
CA SER A 148 -17.98 -12.55 -0.46
C SER A 148 -17.45 -13.26 0.78
N LEU A 149 -17.49 -14.59 0.82
CA LEU A 149 -16.79 -15.35 1.85
C LEU A 149 -15.27 -15.31 1.65
N ASP A 150 -14.85 -15.14 0.39
CA ASP A 150 -13.48 -15.23 -0.10
C ASP A 150 -12.87 -16.59 0.23
N SER A 151 -13.08 -17.54 -0.69
CA SER A 151 -12.58 -18.90 -0.53
C SER A 151 -11.06 -18.97 -0.31
N SER A 152 -10.31 -18.04 -0.90
CA SER A 152 -8.85 -18.01 -0.79
C SER A 152 -8.37 -17.65 0.62
N MET A 153 -9.01 -16.67 1.26
CA MET A 153 -8.71 -16.29 2.64
C MET A 153 -9.17 -17.36 3.63
N LEU A 154 -10.35 -17.97 3.40
CA LEU A 154 -10.86 -19.06 4.24
C LEU A 154 -9.93 -20.28 4.23
N ILE A 155 -9.51 -20.73 3.05
CA ILE A 155 -8.60 -21.88 2.91
C ILE A 155 -7.21 -21.55 3.47
N GLY A 156 -6.75 -20.30 3.30
CA GLY A 156 -5.50 -19.82 3.89
C GLY A 156 -5.49 -19.91 5.42
N LYS A 157 -6.62 -19.56 6.05
CA LYS A 157 -6.80 -19.64 7.51
C LYS A 157 -7.03 -21.09 7.99
N PHE A 158 -7.87 -21.84 7.28
CA PHE A 158 -8.30 -23.18 7.66
C PHE A 158 -7.84 -24.20 6.61
N LYS A 159 -6.59 -24.67 6.73
CA LYS A 159 -5.95 -25.53 5.72
C LYS A 159 -6.72 -26.84 5.43
N PHE A 160 -7.52 -27.36 6.38
CA PHE A 160 -8.35 -28.56 6.17
C PHE A 160 -9.44 -28.37 5.11
N LEU A 161 -9.87 -27.12 4.86
CA LEU A 161 -10.84 -26.78 3.83
C LEU A 161 -10.31 -27.01 2.40
N LYS A 162 -8.99 -27.20 2.24
CA LYS A 162 -8.35 -27.43 0.93
C LYS A 162 -8.92 -28.66 0.22
N SER A 163 -9.30 -29.70 0.95
CA SER A 163 -9.88 -30.94 0.38
C SER A 163 -11.24 -30.73 -0.28
N ILE A 164 -11.99 -29.72 0.16
CA ILE A 164 -13.32 -29.37 -0.37
C ILE A 164 -13.31 -28.03 -1.09
N LYS A 165 -12.13 -27.57 -1.56
CA LYS A 165 -11.93 -26.26 -2.20
C LYS A 165 -12.97 -25.98 -3.29
N PHE A 166 -13.26 -26.95 -4.14
CA PHE A 166 -14.22 -26.79 -5.24
C PHE A 166 -15.62 -26.42 -4.74
N ALA A 167 -16.11 -27.07 -3.67
CA ALA A 167 -17.40 -26.75 -3.09
C ALA A 167 -17.40 -25.33 -2.51
N ILE A 168 -16.34 -24.95 -1.78
CA ILE A 168 -16.20 -23.62 -1.19
C ILE A 168 -16.16 -22.54 -2.27
N ASP A 169 -15.40 -22.74 -3.34
CA ASP A 169 -15.34 -21.82 -4.48
C ASP A 169 -16.72 -21.64 -5.14
N MET A 170 -17.49 -22.72 -5.25
CA MET A 170 -18.86 -22.68 -5.79
C MET A 170 -19.80 -21.87 -4.88
N PHE A 171 -19.78 -22.13 -3.57
CA PHE A 171 -20.56 -21.38 -2.60
C PHE A 171 -20.16 -19.90 -2.56
N ASP A 172 -18.86 -19.59 -2.55
CA ASP A 172 -18.36 -18.22 -2.57
C ASP A 172 -18.79 -17.49 -3.85
N SER A 173 -18.71 -18.15 -5.01
CA SER A 173 -19.17 -17.59 -6.28
C SER A 173 -20.67 -17.27 -6.27
N LEU A 174 -21.50 -18.17 -5.74
CA LEU A 174 -22.95 -17.98 -5.60
C LEU A 174 -23.26 -16.80 -4.67
N ILE A 175 -22.69 -16.80 -3.47
CA ILE A 175 -22.86 -15.74 -2.47
C ILE A 175 -22.42 -14.39 -3.05
N SER A 176 -21.26 -14.34 -3.70
CA SER A 176 -20.74 -13.13 -4.32
C SER A 176 -21.68 -12.60 -5.41
N LYS A 177 -22.30 -13.49 -6.22
CA LYS A 177 -23.29 -13.08 -7.23
C LYS A 177 -24.53 -12.48 -6.58
N VAL A 178 -25.06 -13.10 -5.52
CA VAL A 178 -26.22 -12.61 -4.77
C VAL A 178 -25.92 -11.25 -4.15
N ILE A 179 -24.79 -11.10 -3.47
CA ILE A 179 -24.39 -9.83 -2.84
C ILE A 179 -24.19 -8.72 -3.87
N ARG A 180 -23.54 -9.01 -5.00
CA ARG A 180 -23.43 -8.05 -6.10
C ARG A 180 -24.80 -7.65 -6.64
N LEU A 181 -25.75 -8.57 -6.74
CA LEU A 181 -27.12 -8.25 -7.19
C LEU A 181 -27.82 -7.32 -6.18
N ILE A 182 -27.75 -7.63 -4.89
CA ILE A 182 -28.31 -6.79 -3.81
C ILE A 182 -27.69 -5.39 -3.86
N ASN A 183 -26.37 -5.30 -3.98
CA ASN A 183 -25.69 -4.00 -3.99
C ASN A 183 -25.90 -3.24 -5.30
N LYS A 184 -26.06 -3.92 -6.43
CA LYS A 184 -26.47 -3.28 -7.69
C LYS A 184 -27.88 -2.69 -7.57
N TYR A 185 -28.80 -3.37 -6.90
CA TYR A 185 -30.13 -2.84 -6.63
C TYR A 185 -30.08 -1.65 -5.66
N LYS A 186 -29.29 -1.73 -4.58
CA LYS A 186 -29.09 -0.62 -3.63
C LYS A 186 -28.44 0.61 -4.27
N LEU A 187 -27.51 0.41 -5.21
CA LEU A 187 -26.90 1.47 -6.01
C LEU A 187 -27.95 2.17 -6.89
N GLY A 188 -28.85 1.38 -7.50
CA GLY A 188 -29.96 1.89 -8.29
C GLY A 188 -29.49 2.75 -9.46
N LYS A 189 -30.08 3.95 -9.60
CA LYS A 189 -29.70 4.96 -10.59
C LYS A 189 -28.90 6.13 -10.01
N ARG A 190 -28.33 5.99 -8.80
CA ARG A 190 -27.66 7.12 -8.11
C ARG A 190 -26.46 7.67 -8.87
N THR A 191 -25.77 6.82 -9.64
CA THR A 191 -24.61 7.21 -10.45
C THR A 191 -24.97 7.52 -11.92
N VAL A 192 -26.25 7.64 -12.27
CA VAL A 192 -26.66 7.82 -13.68
C VAL A 192 -26.24 9.18 -14.27
N ASN A 193 -26.13 10.21 -13.43
CA ASN A 193 -25.82 11.58 -13.85
C ASN A 193 -24.33 11.92 -13.76
N ILE A 194 -23.50 11.01 -13.22
CA ILE A 194 -22.05 11.23 -13.17
C ILE A 194 -21.36 10.58 -14.36
N LYS A 195 -20.21 11.13 -14.73
CA LYS A 195 -19.30 10.58 -15.74
C LYS A 195 -17.99 10.19 -15.07
N TYR A 196 -17.34 9.19 -15.65
CA TYR A 196 -16.00 8.77 -15.27
C TYR A 196 -15.01 9.16 -16.36
N ASP A 197 -13.90 9.74 -15.95
CA ASP A 197 -12.74 9.92 -16.82
C ASP A 197 -11.55 9.19 -16.20
N PHE A 198 -11.12 8.11 -16.83
CA PHE A 198 -10.04 7.24 -16.35
C PHE A 198 -8.70 7.78 -16.83
N VAL A 199 -7.77 7.97 -15.89
CA VAL A 199 -6.50 8.63 -16.18
C VAL A 199 -5.31 7.78 -15.74
N ASN A 200 -4.25 7.81 -16.55
CA ASN A 200 -2.96 7.18 -16.21
C ASN A 200 -1.96 8.19 -15.66
N GLN A 201 -2.20 9.48 -15.88
CA GLN A 201 -1.43 10.62 -15.41
C GLN A 201 -2.39 11.76 -15.09
N LEU A 202 -2.05 12.60 -14.12
CA LEU A 202 -2.81 13.78 -13.75
C LEU A 202 -2.66 14.83 -14.86
N ASP A 203 -3.77 15.32 -15.39
CA ASP A 203 -3.81 16.56 -16.17
C ASP A 203 -3.87 17.78 -15.23
N ASN A 204 -3.86 18.98 -15.81
CA ASN A 204 -3.88 20.22 -15.02
C ASN A 204 -5.16 20.34 -14.18
N ASP A 205 -6.32 20.01 -14.76
CA ASP A 205 -7.61 20.11 -14.07
C ASP A 205 -7.71 19.14 -12.90
N THR A 206 -7.21 17.91 -13.07
CA THR A 206 -7.14 16.90 -12.03
C THR A 206 -6.18 17.32 -10.92
N TRP A 207 -5.02 17.87 -11.26
CA TRP A 207 -4.08 18.35 -10.25
C TRP A 207 -4.67 19.53 -9.45
N ASN A 208 -5.28 20.50 -10.12
CA ASN A 208 -5.93 21.65 -9.47
C ASN A 208 -7.03 21.21 -8.50
N PHE A 209 -7.72 20.10 -8.78
CA PHE A 209 -8.69 19.48 -7.86
C PHE A 209 -8.00 18.78 -6.67
N ILE A 210 -6.93 18.03 -6.91
CA ILE A 210 -6.25 17.20 -5.88
C ILE A 210 -5.40 18.04 -4.91
N GLU A 211 -4.65 19.01 -5.44
CA GLU A 211 -3.67 19.80 -4.70
C GLU A 211 -4.21 20.39 -3.39
N PRO A 212 -5.33 21.14 -3.37
CA PRO A 212 -5.85 21.72 -2.13
C PRO A 212 -6.24 20.66 -1.10
N LEU A 213 -6.72 19.49 -1.55
CA LEU A 213 -7.13 18.39 -0.68
C LEU A 213 -5.95 17.69 0.00
N CYS A 214 -4.72 17.88 -0.49
CA CYS A 214 -3.50 17.24 0.00
C CYS A 214 -2.59 18.17 0.81
N LYS A 215 -2.93 19.46 0.96
CA LYS A 215 -2.08 20.48 1.59
C LYS A 215 -1.70 20.16 3.04
N ASN A 216 -2.62 19.56 3.80
CA ASN A 216 -2.45 19.27 5.23
C ASN A 216 -1.93 17.84 5.51
N ASP A 217 -1.50 17.14 4.48
CA ASP A 217 -0.98 15.78 4.65
C ASP A 217 0.39 15.78 5.32
N LEU A 218 0.73 14.66 5.96
CA LEU A 218 2.07 14.45 6.51
C LEU A 218 3.16 14.60 5.44
N ILE A 219 2.93 13.97 4.29
CA ILE A 219 3.88 13.97 3.17
C ILE A 219 3.56 15.12 2.23
N PHE A 220 4.59 15.87 1.86
CA PHE A 220 4.52 16.92 0.85
C PHE A 220 4.13 16.30 -0.49
N LYS A 221 2.95 16.62 -1.04
CA LYS A 221 2.48 16.05 -2.31
C LYS A 221 2.62 17.07 -3.42
N THR A 222 3.27 16.64 -4.51
CA THR A 222 3.35 17.36 -5.78
C THR A 222 2.68 16.51 -6.84
N ARG A 223 2.36 17.11 -7.99
CA ARG A 223 1.84 16.38 -9.16
C ARG A 223 2.70 15.16 -9.50
N ASP A 224 4.01 15.36 -9.69
CA ASP A 224 4.97 14.29 -10.00
C ASP A 224 4.95 13.14 -8.98
N TYR A 225 4.77 13.45 -7.70
CA TYR A 225 4.71 12.43 -6.66
C TYR A 225 3.42 11.61 -6.72
N ILE A 226 2.28 12.27 -6.97
CA ILE A 226 1.02 11.55 -7.13
C ILE A 226 1.03 10.74 -8.41
N ASP A 227 1.51 11.29 -9.52
CA ASP A 227 1.72 10.56 -10.77
C ASP A 227 2.61 9.33 -10.57
N TRP A 228 3.73 9.48 -9.85
CA TRP A 228 4.58 8.37 -9.47
C TRP A 228 3.83 7.33 -8.61
N GLN A 229 3.09 7.76 -7.59
CA GLN A 229 2.31 6.86 -6.72
C GLN A 229 1.23 6.09 -7.49
N ILE A 230 0.58 6.71 -8.47
CA ILE A 230 -0.53 6.10 -9.22
C ILE A 230 -0.09 5.40 -10.50
N ASN A 231 1.22 5.25 -10.72
CA ASN A 231 1.76 4.67 -11.93
C ASN A 231 1.63 3.13 -11.93
N ASN A 232 1.07 2.55 -13.00
CA ASN A 232 0.95 1.11 -13.16
C ASN A 232 2.29 0.36 -13.24
N ASN A 233 3.39 1.03 -13.59
CA ASN A 233 4.72 0.43 -13.71
C ASN A 233 5.26 -0.16 -12.40
N GLN A 234 4.66 0.16 -11.26
CA GLN A 234 5.01 -0.47 -9.98
C GLN A 234 4.59 -1.95 -9.91
N TYR A 235 3.62 -2.36 -10.74
CA TYR A 235 3.02 -3.69 -10.72
C TYR A 235 3.39 -4.51 -11.97
N LEU A 236 3.55 -5.82 -11.78
CA LEU A 236 3.77 -6.77 -12.86
C LEU A 236 2.69 -7.85 -12.83
N GLN A 237 1.87 -7.89 -13.89
CA GLN A 237 0.90 -8.95 -14.06
C GLN A 237 1.59 -10.21 -14.61
N THR A 238 1.43 -11.34 -13.91
CA THR A 238 1.95 -12.65 -14.31
C THR A 238 0.80 -13.66 -14.42
N PRO A 239 0.10 -13.73 -15.57
CA PRO A 239 -1.03 -14.65 -15.77
C PRO A 239 -0.67 -16.12 -15.50
N ILE A 240 0.61 -16.49 -15.66
CA ILE A 240 1.15 -17.83 -15.40
C ILE A 240 2.19 -17.76 -14.28
N SER A 241 1.73 -17.55 -13.04
CA SER A 241 2.60 -17.31 -11.88
C SER A 241 3.61 -18.43 -11.59
N ILE A 242 3.27 -19.70 -11.90
CA ILE A 242 4.14 -20.87 -11.70
C ILE A 242 5.44 -20.84 -12.51
N LYS A 243 5.49 -20.05 -13.59
CA LYS A 243 6.69 -19.88 -14.44
C LYS A 243 7.57 -18.71 -13.99
N THR A 244 7.24 -18.03 -12.90
CA THR A 244 8.05 -16.91 -12.39
C THR A 244 9.33 -17.46 -11.73
N PRO A 245 10.52 -16.95 -12.09
CA PRO A 245 11.80 -17.55 -11.66
C PRO A 245 12.16 -17.30 -10.19
N TYR A 246 11.43 -16.41 -9.50
CA TYR A 246 11.68 -16.03 -8.11
C TYR A 246 10.37 -15.70 -7.38
N LYS A 247 10.39 -15.81 -6.06
CA LYS A 247 9.41 -15.24 -5.14
C LYS A 247 9.87 -13.85 -4.70
N ASN A 248 8.96 -13.05 -4.14
CA ASN A 248 9.27 -11.72 -3.63
C ASN A 248 8.74 -11.56 -2.22
N LEU A 249 9.45 -10.79 -1.39
CA LEU A 249 8.96 -10.39 -0.07
C LEU A 249 7.85 -9.34 -0.19
N GLN A 250 8.03 -8.36 -1.06
CA GLN A 250 7.05 -7.30 -1.30
C GLN A 250 5.96 -7.71 -2.30
N THR A 251 4.74 -7.23 -2.05
CA THR A 251 3.65 -7.27 -3.02
C THR A 251 4.00 -6.43 -4.26
N GLY A 252 3.52 -6.88 -5.41
CA GLY A 252 3.68 -6.19 -6.68
C GLY A 252 3.65 -7.11 -7.91
N ILE A 253 3.55 -8.42 -7.69
CA ILE A 253 3.32 -9.43 -8.74
C ILE A 253 2.04 -10.19 -8.41
N SER A 254 1.18 -10.37 -9.41
CA SER A 254 -0.04 -11.20 -9.29
C SER A 254 -0.57 -11.57 -10.67
N ASN A 255 -1.49 -12.54 -10.72
CA ASN A 255 -2.18 -12.90 -11.97
C ASN A 255 -3.04 -11.75 -12.53
N ASN A 256 -3.48 -10.83 -11.67
CA ASN A 256 -4.28 -9.67 -12.00
C ASN A 256 -4.01 -8.57 -10.98
N ILE A 257 -2.92 -7.82 -11.19
CA ILE A 257 -2.56 -6.65 -10.39
C ILE A 257 -2.39 -5.43 -11.27
N HIS A 258 -3.06 -4.33 -10.94
CA HIS A 258 -2.97 -3.04 -11.62
C HIS A 258 -3.74 -1.98 -10.82
N ILE A 259 -3.41 -0.71 -11.04
CA ILE A 259 -4.10 0.45 -10.50
C ILE A 259 -5.03 1.08 -11.53
N HIS A 260 -6.18 1.56 -11.07
CA HIS A 260 -7.10 2.40 -11.81
C HIS A 260 -7.22 3.74 -11.10
N ASN A 261 -7.23 4.82 -11.88
CA ASN A 261 -7.47 6.16 -11.39
C ASN A 261 -8.60 6.78 -12.20
N LEU A 262 -9.55 7.42 -11.53
CA LEU A 262 -10.66 8.08 -12.19
C LEU A 262 -11.03 9.39 -11.53
N LYS A 263 -11.44 10.34 -12.39
CA LYS A 263 -12.20 11.52 -12.02
C LYS A 263 -13.69 11.15 -11.97
N ILE A 264 -14.38 11.63 -10.96
CA ILE A 264 -15.85 11.59 -10.86
C ILE A 264 -16.35 12.97 -11.24
N ILE A 265 -17.12 13.05 -12.33
CA ILE A 265 -17.56 14.31 -12.92
C ILE A 265 -19.08 14.43 -12.81
N LEU A 266 -19.56 15.53 -12.23
CA LEU A 266 -20.98 15.90 -12.17
C LEU A 266 -21.13 17.30 -12.76
N ASP A 267 -22.07 17.50 -13.68
CA ASP A 267 -22.32 18.80 -14.33
C ASP A 267 -21.06 19.48 -14.88
N ASN A 268 -20.18 18.68 -15.51
CA ASN A 268 -18.87 19.06 -16.04
C ASN A 268 -17.85 19.58 -15.01
N LYS A 269 -18.06 19.33 -13.71
CA LYS A 269 -17.11 19.62 -12.64
C LYS A 269 -16.59 18.33 -12.01
N ILE A 270 -15.31 18.30 -11.67
CA ILE A 270 -14.72 17.20 -10.90
C ILE A 270 -15.25 17.33 -9.47
N ILE A 271 -15.93 16.30 -8.97
CA ILE A 271 -16.44 16.24 -7.59
C ILE A 271 -15.69 15.22 -6.72
N GLY A 272 -14.85 14.39 -7.35
CA GLY A 272 -14.06 13.39 -6.67
C GLY A 272 -12.95 12.82 -7.53
N PHE A 273 -11.91 12.30 -6.86
CA PHE A 273 -10.84 11.53 -7.46
C PHE A 273 -10.66 10.23 -6.67
N VAL A 274 -10.67 9.10 -7.39
CA VAL A 274 -10.49 7.78 -6.79
C VAL A 274 -9.34 7.06 -7.48
N SER A 275 -8.41 6.54 -6.68
CA SER A 275 -7.35 5.63 -7.11
C SER A 275 -7.45 4.36 -6.31
N TYR A 276 -7.52 3.22 -6.99
CA TYR A 276 -7.60 1.91 -6.35
C TYR A 276 -6.82 0.85 -7.11
N ILE A 277 -6.34 -0.13 -6.37
CA ILE A 277 -5.56 -1.24 -6.89
C ILE A 277 -6.46 -2.47 -6.88
N ILE A 278 -6.50 -3.14 -8.02
CA ILE A 278 -7.00 -4.51 -8.10
C ILE A 278 -5.82 -5.42 -7.88
N ASN A 279 -5.92 -6.37 -6.95
CA ASN A 279 -4.96 -7.46 -6.81
C ASN A 279 -5.69 -8.76 -6.50
N TYR A 280 -5.77 -9.65 -7.49
CA TYR A 280 -6.56 -10.87 -7.38
C TYR A 280 -7.98 -10.54 -6.85
N ASN A 281 -8.36 -10.97 -5.65
CA ASN A 281 -9.68 -10.74 -5.08
C ASN A 281 -9.87 -9.36 -4.40
N GLU A 282 -8.79 -8.62 -4.20
CA GLU A 282 -8.76 -7.36 -3.45
C GLU A 282 -9.09 -6.15 -4.33
N PHE A 283 -9.84 -5.21 -3.75
CA PHE A 283 -10.00 -3.83 -4.21
C PHE A 283 -9.44 -2.88 -3.15
N ASN A 284 -8.18 -2.44 -3.32
CA ASN A 284 -7.47 -1.61 -2.34
C ASN A 284 -7.60 -0.13 -2.67
N VAL A 285 -8.26 0.64 -1.82
CA VAL A 285 -8.45 2.08 -2.03
C VAL A 285 -7.20 2.84 -1.59
N LYS A 286 -6.52 3.46 -2.55
CA LYS A 286 -5.30 4.24 -2.32
C LYS A 286 -5.60 5.72 -2.10
N TYR A 287 -6.39 6.32 -3.00
CA TYR A 287 -6.90 7.68 -2.87
C TYR A 287 -8.42 7.65 -2.97
N PHE A 288 -9.09 8.31 -2.03
CA PHE A 288 -10.51 8.63 -2.10
C PHE A 288 -10.65 10.09 -1.68
N LEU A 289 -10.67 10.97 -2.68
CA LEU A 289 -10.64 12.42 -2.50
C LEU A 289 -11.98 12.98 -2.95
N VAL A 290 -12.62 13.75 -2.08
CA VAL A 290 -13.90 14.42 -2.35
C VAL A 290 -13.77 15.83 -1.80
N GLU A 291 -14.11 16.82 -2.62
CA GLU A 291 -14.03 18.23 -2.23
C GLU A 291 -15.17 18.58 -1.24
N ASP A 292 -16.41 18.29 -1.63
CA ASP A 292 -17.59 18.66 -0.84
C ASP A 292 -18.25 17.47 -0.14
N GLU A 293 -18.64 17.66 1.12
CA GLU A 293 -19.42 16.69 1.88
C GLU A 293 -20.75 16.32 1.21
N ILE A 294 -21.35 17.27 0.48
CA ILE A 294 -22.59 17.07 -0.28
C ILE A 294 -22.41 15.96 -1.33
N ASN A 295 -21.23 15.90 -1.96
CA ASN A 295 -20.91 14.94 -3.01
C ASN A 295 -20.33 13.62 -2.46
N TYR A 296 -19.99 13.55 -1.16
CA TYR A 296 -19.32 12.39 -0.57
C TYR A 296 -20.06 11.08 -0.80
N ASN A 297 -21.38 11.05 -0.55
CA ASN A 297 -22.20 9.86 -0.75
C ASN A 297 -22.23 9.42 -2.23
N LEU A 298 -22.25 10.37 -3.16
CA LEU A 298 -22.25 10.09 -4.59
C LEU A 298 -20.89 9.51 -5.03
N CYS A 299 -19.79 10.03 -4.49
CA CYS A 299 -18.46 9.47 -4.74
C CYS A 299 -18.28 8.06 -4.13
N VAL A 300 -18.90 7.78 -2.97
CA VAL A 300 -18.95 6.41 -2.41
C VAL A 300 -19.73 5.47 -3.34
N ASP A 301 -20.86 5.93 -3.87
CA ASP A 301 -21.66 5.15 -4.82
C ASP A 301 -20.87 4.87 -6.11
N ALA A 302 -20.09 5.83 -6.60
CA ALA A 302 -19.18 5.65 -7.74
C ALA A 302 -18.08 4.60 -7.47
N LEU A 303 -17.46 4.63 -6.28
CA LEU A 303 -16.47 3.63 -5.88
C LEU A 303 -17.10 2.23 -5.85
N ILE A 304 -18.30 2.11 -5.30
CA ILE A 304 -19.02 0.83 -5.21
C ILE A 304 -19.46 0.33 -6.59
N GLU A 305 -19.84 1.22 -7.51
CA GLU A 305 -20.09 0.84 -8.90
C GLU A 305 -18.87 0.18 -9.53
N ASN A 306 -17.69 0.80 -9.39
CA ASN A 306 -16.42 0.27 -9.89
C ASN A 306 -16.03 -1.06 -9.22
N PHE A 307 -16.27 -1.19 -7.90
CA PHE A 307 -16.08 -2.44 -7.18
C PHE A 307 -16.97 -3.58 -7.70
N ILE A 308 -18.27 -3.31 -7.90
CA ILE A 308 -19.22 -4.31 -8.44
C ILE A 308 -18.82 -4.72 -9.85
N LYS A 309 -18.44 -3.75 -10.70
CA LYS A 309 -18.03 -3.99 -12.10
C LYS A 309 -16.73 -4.79 -12.19
N SER A 310 -15.78 -4.52 -11.31
CA SER A 310 -14.52 -5.27 -11.24
C SER A 310 -14.71 -6.68 -10.65
N LYS A 311 -15.86 -7.01 -10.06
CA LYS A 311 -16.18 -8.33 -9.48
C LYS A 311 -15.16 -8.76 -8.41
N ARG A 312 -14.63 -7.81 -7.65
CA ARG A 312 -13.76 -8.12 -6.52
C ARG A 312 -14.59 -8.60 -5.32
N ASN A 313 -13.90 -9.20 -4.37
CA ASN A 313 -14.50 -9.90 -3.23
C ASN A 313 -14.56 -9.03 -1.99
N PHE A 314 -13.56 -8.18 -1.79
CA PHE A 314 -13.51 -7.28 -0.64
C PHE A 314 -12.87 -5.95 -0.99
N ILE A 315 -13.26 -4.92 -0.23
CA ILE A 315 -12.64 -3.60 -0.27
C ILE A 315 -11.70 -3.47 0.92
N PHE A 316 -10.50 -2.97 0.65
CA PHE A 316 -9.52 -2.64 1.66
C PHE A 316 -9.33 -1.12 1.72
N THR A 317 -9.43 -0.53 2.91
CA THR A 317 -9.21 0.90 3.10
C THR A 317 -8.74 1.23 4.53
N ASP A 318 -7.84 2.20 4.65
CA ASP A 318 -7.44 2.78 5.94
C ASP A 318 -8.34 4.01 6.30
N ASP A 319 -9.35 4.33 5.48
CA ASP A 319 -10.31 5.42 5.71
C ASP A 319 -11.56 4.91 6.45
N THR A 320 -11.69 5.34 7.71
CA THR A 320 -12.82 4.97 8.58
C THR A 320 -14.13 5.62 8.16
N LYS A 321 -14.10 6.86 7.64
CA LYS A 321 -15.30 7.54 7.16
C LYS A 321 -15.85 6.83 5.93
N LEU A 322 -14.98 6.46 4.99
CA LEU A 322 -15.33 5.66 3.82
C LEU A 322 -15.91 4.30 4.22
N SER A 323 -15.21 3.57 5.09
CA SER A 323 -15.66 2.25 5.58
C SER A 323 -17.04 2.32 6.24
N ASN A 324 -17.25 3.27 7.15
CA ASN A 324 -18.54 3.44 7.82
C ASN A 324 -19.66 3.80 6.83
N ASN A 325 -19.36 4.64 5.84
CA ASN A 325 -20.33 5.04 4.83
C ASN A 325 -20.74 3.86 3.92
N ILE A 326 -19.77 3.06 3.48
CA ILE A 326 -20.01 1.83 2.71
C ILE A 326 -20.91 0.87 3.50
N ASN A 327 -20.55 0.56 4.75
CA ASN A 327 -21.31 -0.37 5.59
C ASN A 327 -22.74 0.12 5.90
N LYS A 328 -22.94 1.45 5.98
CA LYS A 328 -24.27 2.04 6.17
C LYS A 328 -25.15 1.88 4.93
N ARG A 329 -24.57 2.01 3.72
CA ARG A 329 -25.31 2.09 2.46
C ARG A 329 -25.46 0.76 1.74
N TYR A 330 -24.47 -0.13 1.87
CA TYR A 330 -24.34 -1.35 1.11
C TYR A 330 -24.34 -2.58 2.00
N PHE A 331 -24.71 -3.73 1.42
CA PHE A 331 -24.71 -5.01 2.11
C PHE A 331 -23.33 -5.67 1.98
N SER A 332 -22.70 -5.97 3.11
CA SER A 332 -21.46 -6.75 3.22
C SER A 332 -21.71 -7.97 4.11
N ILE A 333 -20.94 -9.05 3.94
CA ILE A 333 -21.01 -10.23 4.81
C ILE A 333 -20.45 -9.92 6.19
N PHE A 334 -19.26 -9.33 6.20
CA PHE A 334 -18.50 -9.10 7.41
C PHE A 334 -17.51 -7.96 7.19
N ASN A 335 -17.21 -7.22 8.26
CA ASN A 335 -16.19 -6.19 8.26
C ASN A 335 -15.14 -6.53 9.31
N HIS A 336 -13.89 -6.66 8.88
CA HIS A 336 -12.75 -6.83 9.76
C HIS A 336 -12.04 -5.50 9.95
N LYS A 337 -11.70 -5.15 11.20
CA LYS A 337 -10.89 -3.97 11.51
C LYS A 337 -9.67 -4.35 12.32
N VAL A 338 -8.53 -3.76 11.96
CA VAL A 338 -7.26 -3.89 12.71
C VAL A 338 -6.75 -2.50 13.03
N LEU A 339 -6.41 -2.25 14.29
CA LEU A 339 -5.78 -0.99 14.68
C LEU A 339 -4.33 -0.96 14.20
N LYS A 340 -3.96 0.09 13.50
CA LYS A 340 -2.59 0.36 13.03
C LYS A 340 -2.06 1.60 13.70
N LYS A 341 -0.88 1.46 14.31
CA LYS A 341 -0.16 2.51 15.02
C LYS A 341 0.97 3.03 14.12
N GLY A 342 0.86 4.28 13.66
CA GLY A 342 1.92 4.98 12.96
C GLY A 342 2.93 5.53 13.95
N LEU A 343 4.22 5.31 13.69
CA LEU A 343 5.30 5.73 14.56
C LEU A 343 6.27 6.66 13.82
N VAL A 344 6.97 7.48 14.60
CA VAL A 344 8.12 8.25 14.16
C VAL A 344 9.28 8.04 15.13
N HIS A 345 10.51 7.99 14.62
CA HIS A 345 11.68 7.97 15.49
C HIS A 345 11.84 9.33 16.19
N ASN A 346 12.16 9.35 17.49
CA ASN A 346 12.19 10.58 18.30
C ASN A 346 13.11 11.68 17.75
N ASP A 347 14.22 11.28 17.11
CA ASP A 347 15.17 12.20 16.46
C ASP A 347 14.68 12.74 15.09
N THR A 348 13.51 12.32 14.62
CA THR A 348 12.96 12.83 13.35
C THR A 348 12.52 14.27 13.54
N LYS A 349 13.03 15.16 12.68
CA LYS A 349 12.74 16.60 12.72
C LYS A 349 11.36 16.88 12.15
N PHE A 350 10.34 16.58 12.94
CA PHE A 350 8.92 16.66 12.56
C PHE A 350 8.18 17.71 13.41
N ASP A 351 7.22 18.41 12.81
CA ASP A 351 6.27 19.24 13.56
C ASP A 351 5.02 18.42 13.86
N TYR A 352 4.82 18.12 15.14
CA TYR A 352 3.78 17.21 15.60
C TYR A 352 2.39 17.86 15.70
N ASP A 353 2.31 19.19 15.72
CA ASP A 353 1.11 19.87 16.21
C ASP A 353 0.07 20.13 15.11
N ASN A 354 0.48 20.19 13.83
CA ASN A 354 -0.40 20.63 12.75
C ASN A 354 -0.53 19.66 11.56
N LEU A 355 0.29 18.61 11.51
CA LEU A 355 0.28 17.65 10.41
C LEU A 355 -0.35 16.34 10.85
N LYS A 356 -1.31 15.87 10.06
CA LYS A 356 -2.00 14.60 10.31
C LYS A 356 -1.51 13.56 9.33
N MET A 357 -1.05 12.43 9.86
CA MET A 357 -0.83 11.25 9.05
C MET A 357 -2.18 10.66 8.61
N LEU A 358 -2.52 10.83 7.34
CA LEU A 358 -3.77 10.33 6.78
C LEU A 358 -3.58 8.95 6.11
N ASN A 359 -4.69 8.32 5.73
CA ASN A 359 -4.71 7.00 5.07
C ASN A 359 -3.87 6.95 3.79
N ARG A 360 -3.81 8.07 3.06
CA ARG A 360 -3.05 8.25 1.82
C ARG A 360 -1.54 8.47 2.02
N ASP A 361 -1.08 8.66 3.27
CA ASP A 361 0.34 8.74 3.59
C ASP A 361 0.95 7.35 3.73
N GLY A 362 2.16 7.18 3.20
CA GLY A 362 2.91 5.92 3.26
C GLY A 362 2.24 4.71 2.57
N HIS A 363 1.27 4.92 1.67
CA HIS A 363 0.49 3.82 1.06
C HIS A 363 1.18 3.21 -0.16
N PHE A 364 2.20 2.39 0.09
CA PHE A 364 3.00 1.73 -0.93
C PHE A 364 2.64 0.25 -1.06
N TYR A 365 1.48 -0.02 -1.67
CA TYR A 365 0.95 -1.37 -1.87
C TYR A 365 1.88 -2.26 -2.70
#